data_AF-A0A536G3Q9-F1
#
_entry.id   AF-A0A536G3Q9-F1
#
_cell.length_a   1.000
_cell.length_b   1.000
_cell.length_c   1.000
_cell.angle_alpha   90.00
_cell.angle_beta   90.00
_cell.angle_gamma   90.00
#
_symmetry.space_group_name_H-M   'P 1'
#
loop_
_entity.id
_entity.type
_entity.pdbx_description
1 polymer ?
#
loop_
_entity_poly.entity_id
_entity_poly.type
_entity_poly.pdbx_seq_one_letter_code
_entity_poly.pdbx_strand_id
1 'polypeptide(L)'
;MEIRQAVLWSGLLLGSQTTDTLTTAIDRARGAVEMMPVSNQLLEVGGVALFWTFKVMIVASAAAALLAAARKVRESNHRLSRLTFRVALLAVQMVTIGLAGVSLSNLALLSSLQGWG
;
A
#
# COMPACT_ATOMS: atom_id res chain seq x y z
N MET A 1 18.60 13.82 0.00
CA MET A 1 17.43 13.68 0.90
C MET A 1 16.35 12.78 0.29
N GLU A 2 16.16 12.90 -1.01
CA GLU A 2 15.16 12.29 -1.88
C GLU A 2 15.16 10.76 -1.81
N ILE A 3 16.33 10.13 -1.90
CA ILE A 3 16.45 8.66 -1.80
C ILE A 3 16.00 8.16 -0.42
N ARG A 4 16.35 8.86 0.65
CA ARG A 4 15.93 8.50 2.02
C ARG A 4 14.41 8.58 2.16
N GLN A 5 13.79 9.63 1.63
CA GLN A 5 12.34 9.77 1.62
C GLN A 5 11.66 8.67 0.78
N ALA A 6 12.21 8.36 -0.41
CA ALA A 6 11.69 7.29 -1.26
C ALA A 6 11.71 5.94 -0.53
N VAL A 7 12.83 5.58 0.10
CA VAL A 7 12.96 4.32 0.85
C VAL A 7 12.01 4.29 2.05
N LEU A 8 11.95 5.36 2.83
CA LEU A 8 11.10 5.44 4.02
C LEU A 8 9.61 5.30 3.66
N TRP A 9 9.13 6.08 2.69
CA TRP A 9 7.72 6.05 2.32
C TRP A 9 7.32 4.78 1.55
N SER A 10 8.23 4.21 0.76
CA SER A 10 7.99 2.90 0.15
C SER A 10 7.91 1.79 1.21
N GLY A 11 8.74 1.85 2.26
CA GLY A 11 8.68 0.91 3.38
C GLY A 11 7.38 1.04 4.18
N LEU A 12 6.95 2.27 4.48
CA LEU A 12 5.65 2.51 5.14
C LEU A 12 4.47 2.02 4.30
N LEU A 13 4.52 2.23 2.98
CA LEU A 13 3.51 1.73 2.06
C LEU A 13 3.48 0.19 2.08
N LEU A 14 4.64 -0.47 2.02
CA LEU A 14 4.73 -1.94 2.11
C LEU A 14 4.14 -2.48 3.41
N GLY A 15 4.49 -1.85 4.55
CA GLY A 15 3.95 -2.21 5.85
C GLY A 15 2.42 -2.08 5.88
N SER A 16 1.89 -0.95 5.38
CA SER A 16 0.44 -0.71 5.34
C SER A 16 -0.30 -1.72 4.47
N GLN A 17 0.24 -2.06 3.30
CA GLN A 17 -0.33 -3.08 2.40
C GLN A 17 -0.31 -4.48 3.03
N THR A 18 0.71 -4.77 3.84
CA THR A 18 0.83 -6.04 4.57
C THR A 18 -0.21 -6.13 5.69
N THR A 19 -0.36 -5.08 6.50
CA THR A 19 -1.38 -5.01 7.56
C THR A 19 -2.79 -5.16 6.98
N ASP A 20 -3.10 -4.44 5.91
CA ASP A 20 -4.41 -4.52 5.24
C ASP A 20 -4.70 -5.91 4.67
N THR A 21 -3.68 -6.59 4.14
CA THR A 21 -3.83 -7.97 3.64
C THR A 21 -4.07 -8.96 4.78
N LEU A 22 -3.40 -8.77 5.92
CA LEU A 22 -3.61 -9.59 7.12
C LEU A 22 -5.02 -9.39 7.68
N THR A 23 -5.50 -8.15 7.82
CA THR A 23 -6.86 -7.89 8.31
C THR A 23 -7.90 -8.47 7.37
N THR A 24 -7.73 -8.29 6.05
CA THR A 24 -8.61 -8.91 5.03
C THR A 24 -8.63 -10.45 5.14
N ALA A 25 -7.48 -11.07 5.36
CA ALA A 25 -7.39 -12.52 5.52
C ALA A 25 -8.12 -13.01 6.79
N ILE A 26 -8.01 -12.26 7.89
CA ILE A 26 -8.71 -12.57 9.15
C ILE A 26 -10.22 -12.36 8.99
N ASP A 27 -10.64 -11.25 8.38
CA ASP A 27 -12.05 -10.97 8.10
C ASP A 27 -12.67 -12.08 7.25
N ARG A 28 -11.98 -12.51 6.18
CA ARG A 28 -12.44 -13.61 5.31
C ARG A 28 -12.49 -14.94 6.06
N ALA A 29 -11.52 -15.23 6.94
CA ALA A 29 -11.54 -16.43 7.78
C ALA A 29 -12.70 -16.44 8.79
N ARG A 30 -13.22 -15.25 9.15
CA ARG A 30 -14.40 -15.07 10.02
C ARG A 30 -15.72 -14.99 9.24
N GLY A 31 -15.70 -15.20 7.92
CA GLY A 31 -16.90 -15.25 7.08
C GLY A 31 -17.29 -13.92 6.43
N ALA A 32 -16.46 -12.87 6.51
CA ALA A 32 -16.70 -11.63 5.77
C ALA A 32 -16.47 -11.81 4.26
N VAL A 33 -17.25 -11.11 3.45
CA VAL A 33 -17.13 -11.09 1.99
C VAL A 33 -16.44 -9.81 1.55
N GLU A 34 -15.45 -9.92 0.66
CA GLU A 34 -14.84 -8.74 0.04
C GLU A 34 -15.80 -8.16 -1.02
N MET A 35 -16.17 -6.90 -0.85
CA MET A 35 -17.09 -6.15 -1.68
C MET A 35 -16.42 -5.59 -2.94
N MET A 36 -15.08 -5.45 -2.98
CA MET A 36 -14.38 -5.01 -4.19
C MET A 36 -14.24 -6.16 -5.21
N PRO A 37 -14.78 -6.05 -6.44
CA PRO A 37 -14.81 -7.15 -7.41
C PRO A 37 -13.43 -7.71 -7.76
N VAL A 38 -12.45 -6.83 -7.96
CA VAL A 38 -11.07 -7.22 -8.34
C VAL A 38 -10.35 -7.92 -7.18
N SER A 39 -10.47 -7.38 -5.95
CA SER A 39 -9.90 -8.00 -4.76
C SER A 39 -10.51 -9.37 -4.50
N ASN A 40 -11.84 -9.47 -4.60
CA ASN A 40 -12.52 -10.74 -4.39
C ASN A 40 -12.10 -11.78 -5.45
N GLN A 41 -11.98 -11.39 -6.73
CA GLN A 41 -11.52 -12.30 -7.77
C GLN A 41 -10.09 -12.79 -7.53
N LEU A 42 -9.18 -11.91 -7.10
CA LEU A 42 -7.81 -12.32 -6.74
C LEU A 42 -7.81 -13.31 -5.57
N LEU A 43 -8.63 -13.06 -4.55
CA LEU A 43 -8.78 -13.94 -3.38
C LEU A 43 -9.47 -15.27 -3.71
N GLU A 44 -10.42 -15.29 -4.65
CA GLU A 44 -11.10 -16.50 -5.09
C GLU A 44 -10.19 -17.41 -5.94
N VAL A 45 -9.41 -16.82 -6.85
CA VAL A 45 -8.56 -17.60 -7.77
C VAL A 45 -7.27 -18.07 -7.09
N GLY A 46 -6.64 -17.24 -6.28
CA GLY A 46 -5.30 -17.52 -5.72
C GLY A 46 -5.14 -17.27 -4.23
N GLY A 47 -6.24 -17.02 -3.52
CA GLY A 47 -6.23 -16.80 -2.08
C GLY A 47 -5.46 -15.56 -1.66
N VAL A 48 -5.13 -15.52 -0.36
CA VAL A 48 -4.39 -14.41 0.27
C VAL A 48 -2.99 -14.25 -0.33
N ALA A 49 -2.36 -15.33 -0.77
CA ALA A 49 -1.02 -15.30 -1.35
C ALA A 49 -0.99 -14.50 -2.67
N LEU A 50 -1.88 -14.80 -3.62
CA LEU A 50 -1.97 -14.06 -4.89
C LEU A 50 -2.33 -12.59 -4.66
N PHE A 51 -3.28 -12.33 -3.76
CA PHE A 51 -3.69 -10.98 -3.39
C PHE A 51 -2.52 -10.17 -2.80
N TRP A 52 -1.74 -10.77 -1.89
CA TRP A 52 -0.54 -10.15 -1.31
C TRP A 52 0.53 -9.88 -2.37
N THR A 53 0.84 -10.85 -3.21
CA THR A 53 1.84 -10.70 -4.29
C THR A 53 1.45 -9.56 -5.24
N PHE A 54 0.18 -9.45 -5.62
CA PHE A 54 -0.30 -8.37 -6.47
C PHE A 54 -0.07 -6.99 -5.82
N LYS A 55 -0.39 -6.85 -4.52
CA LYS A 55 -0.12 -5.63 -3.77
C LYS A 55 1.37 -5.31 -3.69
N VAL A 56 2.22 -6.31 -3.44
CA VAL A 56 3.68 -6.14 -3.41
C VAL A 56 4.21 -5.64 -4.76
N MET A 57 3.68 -6.11 -5.88
CA MET A 57 4.05 -5.63 -7.22
C MET A 57 3.70 -4.15 -7.41
N ILE A 58 2.54 -3.69 -6.91
CA ILE A 58 2.15 -2.27 -6.92
C ILE A 58 3.12 -1.44 -6.08
N VAL A 59 3.47 -1.90 -4.86
CA VAL A 59 4.43 -1.20 -4.00
C VAL A 59 5.81 -1.13 -4.65
N ALA A 60 6.28 -2.24 -5.23
CA ALA A 60 7.57 -2.31 -5.89
C ALA A 60 7.65 -1.34 -7.10
N SER A 61 6.59 -1.26 -7.90
CA SER A 61 6.52 -0.35 -9.04
C SER A 61 6.47 1.13 -8.60
N ALA A 62 5.71 1.45 -7.54
CA ALA A 62 5.74 2.80 -6.95
C ALA A 62 7.12 3.17 -6.39
N ALA A 63 7.77 2.24 -5.69
CA ALA A 63 9.12 2.43 -5.15
C ALA A 63 10.15 2.62 -6.27
N ALA A 64 10.07 1.83 -7.34
CA ALA A 64 10.93 1.97 -8.52
C ALA A 64 10.75 3.34 -9.18
N ALA A 65 9.51 3.81 -9.35
CA ALA A 65 9.22 5.13 -9.90
C ALA A 65 9.79 6.27 -9.02
N LEU A 66 9.62 6.19 -7.69
CA LEU A 66 10.19 7.15 -6.75
C LEU A 66 11.72 7.17 -6.78
N LEU A 67 12.36 6.00 -6.82
CA LEU A 67 13.81 5.89 -6.89
C LEU A 67 14.35 6.41 -8.23
N ALA A 68 13.68 6.11 -9.34
CA ALA A 68 14.04 6.64 -10.65
C ALA A 68 13.94 8.17 -10.67
N ALA A 69 12.85 8.74 -10.13
CA ALA A 69 12.69 10.18 -9.99
C ALA A 69 13.78 10.80 -9.09
N ALA A 70 14.08 10.18 -7.95
CA ALA A 70 15.13 10.64 -7.02
C ALA A 70 16.53 10.60 -7.65
N ARG A 71 16.85 9.55 -8.43
CA ARG A 71 18.11 9.45 -9.19
C ARG A 71 18.21 10.58 -10.21
N LYS A 72 17.13 10.82 -10.97
CA LYS A 72 17.09 11.89 -11.99
C LYS A 72 17.17 13.30 -11.40
N VAL A 73 16.71 13.51 -10.17
CA VAL A 73 16.93 14.77 -9.43
C VAL A 73 18.42 14.98 -9.14
N ARG A 74 19.14 13.93 -8.71
CA ARG A 74 20.57 14.01 -8.42
C ARG A 74 21.41 14.29 -9.67
N GLU A 75 21.04 13.72 -10.81
CA GLU A 75 21.79 13.84 -12.06
C GLU A 75 21.62 15.20 -12.74
N SER A 76 20.38 15.68 -12.91
CA SER A 76 20.11 16.78 -13.84
C SER A 76 19.82 18.13 -13.17
N ASN A 77 19.67 18.17 -11.83
CA ASN A 77 19.35 19.34 -10.96
C ASN A 77 18.21 20.29 -11.43
N HIS A 78 17.48 19.91 -12.49
CA HIS A 78 16.41 20.67 -13.12
C HIS A 78 15.17 20.78 -12.23
N ARG A 79 14.43 21.89 -12.38
CA ARG A 79 13.18 22.14 -11.65
C ARG A 79 12.11 21.06 -11.92
N LEU A 80 12.03 20.56 -13.17
CA LEU A 80 11.08 19.52 -13.56
C LEU A 80 11.34 18.17 -12.87
N SER A 81 12.61 17.77 -12.72
CA SER A 81 12.97 16.53 -12.00
C SER A 81 12.53 16.62 -10.53
N ARG A 82 12.75 17.78 -9.89
CA ARG A 82 12.32 18.02 -8.50
C ARG A 82 10.80 18.02 -8.36
N LEU A 83 10.07 18.61 -9.30
CA LEU A 83 8.61 18.59 -9.30
C LEU A 83 8.09 17.16 -9.44
N THR A 84 8.63 16.39 -10.39
CA THR A 84 8.25 14.99 -10.62
C THR A 84 8.45 14.15 -9.36
N PHE A 85 9.60 14.29 -8.69
CA PHE A 85 9.86 13.59 -7.43
C PHE A 85 8.88 13.99 -6.32
N ARG A 86 8.59 15.29 -6.16
CA ARG A 86 7.65 15.78 -5.13
C ARG A 86 6.23 15.29 -5.36
N VAL A 87 5.74 15.32 -6.60
CA VAL A 87 4.40 14.84 -6.95
C VAL A 87 4.30 13.34 -6.70
N ALA A 88 5.30 12.56 -7.14
CA ALA A 88 5.34 11.13 -6.88
C ALA A 88 5.39 10.83 -5.36
N LEU A 89 6.18 11.60 -4.60
CA LEU A 89 6.27 11.43 -3.15
C LEU A 89 4.94 11.74 -2.46
N LEU A 90 4.28 12.85 -2.84
CA LEU A 90 2.97 13.21 -2.32
C LEU A 90 1.92 12.14 -2.63
N ALA A 91 1.92 11.59 -3.86
CA ALA A 91 1.00 10.51 -4.22
C ALA A 91 1.20 9.28 -3.31
N VAL A 92 2.45 8.83 -3.11
CA VAL A 92 2.75 7.69 -2.23
C VAL A 92 2.37 8.00 -0.78
N GLN A 93 2.61 9.21 -0.30
CA GLN A 93 2.21 9.65 1.05
C GLN A 93 0.69 9.58 1.23
N MET A 94 -0.08 10.15 0.30
CA MET A 94 -1.54 10.17 0.37
C MET A 94 -2.11 8.76 0.35
N VAL A 95 -1.60 7.89 -0.53
CA VAL A 95 -2.02 6.48 -0.58
C VAL A 95 -1.68 5.75 0.71
N THR A 96 -0.46 5.95 1.25
CA THR A 96 -0.03 5.31 2.51
C THR A 96 -0.91 5.74 3.68
N ILE A 97 -1.22 7.03 3.80
CA ILE A 97 -2.08 7.57 4.86
C ILE A 97 -3.52 7.06 4.70
N GLY A 98 -4.05 7.04 3.48
CA GLY A 98 -5.38 6.49 3.19
C GLY A 98 -5.47 5.02 3.58
N LEU A 99 -4.46 4.21 3.21
CA LEU A 99 -4.40 2.79 3.59
C LEU A 99 -4.29 2.58 5.08
N ALA A 100 -3.52 3.41 5.79
CA ALA A 100 -3.44 3.35 7.25
C ALA A 100 -4.82 3.60 7.87
N GLY A 101 -5.57 4.58 7.34
CA GLY A 101 -6.96 4.83 7.74
C GLY A 101 -7.87 3.62 7.53
N VAL A 102 -7.85 3.03 6.33
CA VAL A 102 -8.64 1.82 6.02
C VAL A 102 -8.23 0.64 6.91
N SER A 103 -6.93 0.44 7.15
CA SER A 103 -6.42 -0.62 8.02
C SER A 103 -6.90 -0.45 9.46
N LEU A 104 -6.94 0.79 9.97
CA LEU A 104 -7.51 1.10 11.29
C LEU A 104 -9.02 0.84 11.32
N SER A 105 -9.75 1.19 10.26
CA SER A 105 -11.18 0.86 10.15
C SER A 105 -11.42 -0.65 10.16
N ASN A 106 -10.62 -1.42 9.42
CA ASN A 106 -10.70 -2.89 9.39
C ASN A 106 -10.37 -3.49 10.77
N LEU A 107 -9.36 -2.96 11.47
CA LEU A 107 -9.04 -3.36 12.84
C LEU A 107 -10.18 -3.06 13.84
N ALA A 108 -10.83 -1.91 13.71
CA ALA A 108 -11.98 -1.55 14.55
C ALA A 108 -13.20 -2.45 14.28
N LEU A 109 -13.45 -2.81 13.02
CA LEU A 109 -14.48 -3.79 12.66
C LEU A 109 -14.15 -5.16 13.26
N LEU A 110 -12.91 -5.64 13.11
CA LEU A 110 -12.44 -6.89 13.71
C LEU A 110 -12.62 -6.96 15.22
N SER A 111 -12.35 -5.87 15.95
CA SER A 111 -12.52 -5.82 17.41
C SER A 111 -14.00 -5.81 17.82
N SER A 112 -14.85 -5.09 17.09
CA SER A 112 -16.30 -5.09 17.34
C SER A 112 -16.95 -6.45 17.13
N LEU A 113 -16.53 -7.21 16.11
CA LEU A 113 -16.99 -8.58 15.88
C LEU A 113 -16.54 -9.54 17.00
N GLN A 114 -15.38 -9.29 17.61
CA GLN A 114 -14.83 -10.12 18.68
C GLN A 114 -15.50 -9.88 20.04
N GLY A 115 -16.17 -8.74 20.23
CA GLY A 115 -16.98 -8.45 21.42
C GLY A 115 -18.39 -9.06 21.41
N TRP A 116 -18.76 -9.77 20.34
CA TRP A 116 -20.07 -10.41 20.15
C TRP A 116 -20.01 -11.96 20.16
N GLY A 117 -18.91 -12.55 20.63
CA GLY A 117 -18.76 -14.00 20.85
C GLY A 117 -18.53 -14.32 22.32
#